data_AF-A0A928KIK6-F1
#
_entry.id   AF-A0A928KIK6-F1
#
_cell.length_a   1.000
_cell.length_b   1.000
_cell.length_c   1.000
_cell.angle_alpha   90.00
_cell.angle_beta   90.00
_cell.angle_gamma   90.00
#
_symmetry.space_group_name_H-M   'P 1'
#
loop_
_entity.id
_entity.type
_entity.pdbx_description
1 polymer ?
#
loop_
_entity_poly.entity_id
_entity_poly.type
_entity_poly.pdbx_seq_one_letter_code
_entity_poly.pdbx_strand_id
1 'polypeptide(L)'
;MLDIKFVRENPELVKENIKKKFQDHKLGYVDEVIALDEERRQTIVRADELRANRNKISKEIGILMSQGKREEGMALKEQVTAQAKELDELAKKETELTEKVTKLMMSIPNIIDESVPIGKDDS
;
A
#
# COMPACT_ATOMS: atom_id res chain seq x y z
N MET A 1 10.02 -14.71 -4.83
CA MET A 1 9.33 -13.45 -5.14
C MET A 1 10.36 -12.36 -4.94
N LEU A 2 10.46 -11.40 -5.87
CA LEU A 2 11.32 -10.24 -5.68
C LEU A 2 10.89 -9.44 -4.45
N ASP A 3 11.82 -8.70 -3.85
CA ASP A 3 11.45 -7.68 -2.88
C ASP A 3 10.78 -6.50 -3.60
N ILE A 4 9.61 -6.07 -3.13
CA ILE A 4 8.90 -4.90 -3.67
C ILE A 4 9.75 -3.62 -3.58
N LYS A 5 10.63 -3.52 -2.57
CA LYS A 5 11.58 -2.41 -2.45
C LYS A 5 12.53 -2.40 -3.64
N PHE A 6 13.06 -3.57 -4.01
CA PHE A 6 13.96 -3.70 -5.15
C PHE A 6 13.27 -3.31 -6.45
N VAL A 7 12.01 -3.72 -6.66
CA VAL A 7 11.24 -3.35 -7.85
C VAL A 7 11.05 -1.84 -7.95
N ARG A 8 10.78 -1.17 -6.83
CA ARG A 8 10.63 0.28 -6.77
C ARG A 8 11.94 1.04 -6.98
N GLU A 9 13.04 0.54 -6.43
CA GLU A 9 14.36 1.19 -6.52
C GLU A 9 15.05 0.93 -7.86
N ASN A 10 14.78 -0.22 -8.49
CA ASN A 10 15.42 -0.68 -9.72
C ASN A 10 14.41 -1.14 -10.79
N PRO A 11 13.39 -0.35 -11.14
CA PRO A 11 12.34 -0.78 -12.06
C PRO A 11 12.87 -1.14 -13.45
N GLU A 12 13.84 -0.37 -13.95
CA GLU A 12 14.46 -0.59 -15.26
C GLU A 12 15.25 -1.91 -15.31
N LEU A 13 15.93 -2.27 -14.22
CA LEU A 13 16.65 -3.55 -14.13
C LEU A 13 15.67 -4.73 -14.14
N VAL A 14 14.53 -4.61 -13.45
CA VAL A 14 13.48 -5.63 -13.48
C VAL A 14 12.87 -5.75 -14.87
N LYS A 15 12.61 -4.63 -15.55
CA LYS A 15 12.11 -4.61 -16.94
C LYS A 15 13.11 -5.24 -17.91
N GLU A 16 14.40 -4.91 -17.79
CA GLU A 16 15.45 -5.52 -18.61
C GLU A 16 15.52 -7.04 -18.38
N ASN A 17 15.46 -7.48 -17.12
CA ASN A 17 15.42 -8.89 -16.78
C ASN A 17 14.22 -9.63 -17.39
N ILE A 18 13.04 -8.99 -17.42
CA ILE A 18 11.85 -9.51 -18.09
C ILE A 18 12.10 -9.70 -19.60
N LYS A 19 12.75 -8.73 -20.26
CA LYS A 19 13.14 -8.84 -21.68
C LYS A 19 14.15 -9.96 -21.93
N LYS A 20 15.16 -10.09 -21.06
CA LYS A 20 16.15 -11.20 -21.12
C LYS A 20 15.49 -12.57 -20.97
N LYS A 21 14.35 -12.64 -20.28
CA LYS A 21 13.51 -13.85 -20.16
C LYS A 21 12.47 -14.00 -21.28
N PHE A 22 12.43 -13.11 -22.27
CA PHE A 22 11.45 -13.11 -23.36
C PHE A 22 9.99 -13.03 -22.87
N GLN A 23 9.75 -12.32 -21.75
CA GLN A 23 8.44 -12.18 -21.11
C GLN A 23 7.88 -10.75 -21.25
N ASP A 24 8.06 -10.11 -22.41
CA ASP A 24 7.69 -8.70 -22.68
C ASP A 24 6.26 -8.33 -22.30
N HIS A 25 5.32 -9.29 -22.38
CA HIS A 25 3.93 -9.13 -21.94
C HIS A 25 3.80 -8.77 -20.44
N LYS A 26 4.84 -8.97 -19.64
CA LYS A 26 4.89 -8.66 -18.20
C LYS A 26 5.56 -7.32 -17.87
N LEU A 27 6.08 -6.60 -18.86
CA LEU A 27 6.78 -5.32 -18.61
C LEU A 27 5.87 -4.31 -17.89
N GLY A 28 4.60 -4.26 -18.26
CA GLY A 28 3.60 -3.38 -17.62
C GLY A 28 3.32 -3.73 -16.15
N TYR A 29 3.59 -4.98 -15.73
CA TYR A 29 3.36 -5.38 -14.33
C TYR A 29 4.31 -4.67 -13.37
N VAL A 30 5.48 -4.23 -13.84
CA VAL A 30 6.43 -3.48 -13.02
C VAL A 30 5.85 -2.10 -12.66
N ASP A 31 5.32 -1.39 -13.64
CA ASP A 31 4.73 -0.06 -13.40
C ASP A 31 3.43 -0.16 -12.59
N GLU A 32 2.60 -1.15 -12.91
CA GLU A 32 1.34 -1.41 -12.21
C GLU A 32 1.57 -1.77 -10.72
N VAL A 33 2.57 -2.62 -10.42
CA VAL A 33 2.85 -3.01 -9.02
C VAL A 33 3.41 -1.85 -8.21
N ILE A 34 4.18 -0.96 -8.83
CA ILE A 34 4.70 0.25 -8.16
C ILE A 34 3.55 1.21 -7.83
N ALA A 35 2.62 1.43 -8.76
CA ALA A 35 1.45 2.26 -8.52
C ALA A 35 0.55 1.70 -7.40
N LEU A 36 0.28 0.39 -7.43
CA LEU A 36 -0.50 -0.28 -6.38
C LEU A 36 0.21 -0.25 -5.01
N ASP A 37 1.55 -0.40 -4.98
CA ASP A 37 2.33 -0.26 -3.76
C ASP A 37 2.29 1.16 -3.18
N GLU A 38 2.33 2.17 -4.04
CA GLU A 38 2.17 3.56 -3.63
C GLU A 38 0.79 3.80 -3.02
N GLU A 39 -0.28 3.35 -3.68
CA GLU A 39 -1.64 3.48 -3.16
C GLU A 39 -1.81 2.74 -1.82
N ARG A 40 -1.19 1.56 -1.67
CA ARG A 40 -1.18 0.79 -0.42
C ARG A 40 -0.51 1.61 0.69
N ARG A 41 0.67 2.17 0.43
CA ARG A 41 1.42 2.98 1.40
C ARG A 41 0.65 4.24 1.80
N GLN A 42 0.04 4.94 0.85
CA GLN A 42 -0.79 6.10 1.14
C GLN A 42 -2.02 5.74 2.00
N THR A 43 -2.65 4.60 1.72
CA THR A 43 -3.78 4.08 2.51
C THR A 43 -3.37 3.82 3.96
N ILE A 44 -2.21 3.18 4.17
CA ILE A 44 -1.66 2.92 5.51
C ILE A 44 -1.37 4.22 6.26
N VAL A 45 -0.68 5.16 5.61
CA VAL A 45 -0.38 6.48 6.21
C VAL A 45 -1.66 7.20 6.61
N ARG A 46 -2.67 7.22 5.74
CA ARG A 46 -3.96 7.83 6.02
C ARG A 46 -4.67 7.17 7.20
N ALA A 47 -4.65 5.84 7.27
CA ALA A 47 -5.23 5.12 8.40
C ALA A 47 -4.51 5.45 9.72
N ASP A 48 -3.19 5.55 9.73
CA ASP A 48 -2.42 5.94 10.92
C ASP A 48 -2.69 7.39 11.34
N GLU A 49 -2.80 8.32 10.40
CA GLU A 49 -3.21 9.70 10.66
C GLU A 49 -4.59 9.78 11.32
N LEU A 50 -5.56 9.02 10.81
CA LEU A 50 -6.91 8.97 11.39
C LEU A 50 -6.92 8.34 12.78
N ARG A 51 -6.16 7.26 13.01
CA ARG A 51 -6.01 6.65 14.35
C ARG A 51 -5.42 7.66 15.33
N ALA A 52 -4.37 8.38 14.93
CA ALA A 52 -3.75 9.41 15.74
C ALA A 52 -4.72 10.56 16.03
N ASN A 53 -5.47 11.02 15.03
CA ASN A 53 -6.45 12.09 15.18
C ASN A 53 -7.60 11.68 16.11
N ARG A 54 -8.14 10.47 15.94
CA ARG A 54 -9.20 9.92 16.80
C ARG A 54 -8.78 9.92 18.27
N ASN A 55 -7.54 9.53 18.56
CA ASN A 55 -7.00 9.51 19.92
C ASN A 55 -6.84 10.92 20.51
N LYS A 56 -6.47 11.91 19.69
CA LYS A 56 -6.42 13.32 20.10
C LYS A 56 -7.83 13.85 20.42
N ILE A 57 -8.77 13.69 19.50
CA ILE A 57 -10.15 14.14 19.66
C ILE A 57 -10.81 13.45 20.87
N SER A 58 -10.55 12.16 21.08
CA SER A 58 -11.09 11.44 22.25
C SER A 58 -10.64 12.05 23.58
N LYS A 59 -9.40 12.54 23.66
CA LYS A 59 -8.90 13.26 24.85
C LYS A 59 -9.57 14.62 25.00
N GLU A 60 -9.72 15.37 23.91
CA GLU A 60 -10.42 16.66 23.90
C GLU A 60 -11.87 16.54 24.33
N ILE A 61 -12.59 15.50 23.89
CA ILE A 61 -13.96 15.20 24.35
C ILE A 61 -13.97 15.03 25.87
N GLY A 62 -13.05 14.24 26.44
CA GLY A 62 -12.97 14.06 27.89
C GLY A 62 -12.78 15.38 28.65
N ILE A 63 -11.91 16.25 28.14
CA ILE A 63 -11.67 17.59 28.71
C ILE A 63 -12.94 18.44 28.62
N LEU A 64 -13.56 18.55 27.45
CA LEU A 64 -14.76 19.37 27.24
C LEU A 64 -15.94 18.89 28.09
N MET A 65 -16.12 17.58 28.22
CA MET A 65 -17.15 16.98 29.07
C MET A 65 -16.90 17.30 30.55
N SER A 66 -15.65 17.31 31.01
CA SER A 66 -15.28 17.71 32.37
C SER A 66 -15.52 19.20 32.64
N GLN A 67 -15.43 20.04 31.61
CA GLN A 67 -15.69 21.48 31.65
C GLN A 67 -17.18 21.84 31.51
N GLY A 68 -18.07 20.84 31.39
CA GLY A 68 -19.51 21.06 31.20
C GLY A 68 -19.93 21.48 29.79
N LYS A 69 -18.99 21.53 28.83
CA LYS A 69 -19.22 21.90 27.43
C LYS A 69 -19.75 20.72 26.61
N ARG A 70 -20.95 20.26 26.94
CA ARG A 70 -21.52 19.02 26.38
C ARG A 70 -21.80 19.10 24.88
N GLU A 71 -22.19 20.27 24.37
CA GLU A 71 -22.48 20.44 22.93
C GLU A 71 -21.21 20.34 22.07
N GLU A 72 -20.13 21.02 22.46
CA GLU A 72 -18.81 20.92 21.79
C GLU A 72 -18.29 19.47 21.82
N GLY A 73 -18.43 18.79 22.97
CA GLY A 73 -18.03 17.38 23.12
C GLY A 73 -18.86 16.40 22.27
N MET A 74 -20.16 16.66 22.07
CA MET A 74 -21.02 15.86 21.21
C MET A 74 -20.68 16.02 19.72
N ALA A 75 -20.38 17.25 19.27
CA ALA A 75 -19.94 17.50 17.89
C ALA A 75 -18.64 16.76 17.55
N LEU A 76 -17.66 16.75 18.47
CA LEU A 76 -16.42 15.98 18.30
C LEU A 76 -16.64 14.47 18.33
N LYS A 77 -17.63 13.98 19.09
CA LYS A 77 -17.98 12.56 19.12
C LYS A 77 -18.53 12.07 17.77
N GLU A 78 -19.26 12.94 17.07
CA GLU A 78 -19.73 12.65 15.72
C GLU A 78 -18.55 12.53 14.74
N GLN A 79 -17.56 13.42 14.83
CA GLN A 79 -16.33 13.33 14.04
C GLN A 79 -15.57 12.02 14.28
N VAL A 80 -15.41 11.60 15.53
CA VAL A 80 -14.78 10.30 15.89
C VAL A 80 -15.53 9.13 15.28
N THR A 81 -16.87 9.21 15.22
CA THR A 81 -17.71 8.16 14.63
C THR A 81 -17.55 8.11 13.11
N ALA A 82 -17.45 9.26 12.44
CA ALA A 82 -17.17 9.35 11.01
C ALA A 82 -15.76 8.78 10.68
N GLN A 83 -14.75 9.14 11.47
CA GLN A 83 -13.39 8.62 11.32
C GLN A 83 -13.30 7.11 11.55
N ALA A 84 -14.13 6.55 12.42
CA ALA A 84 -14.20 5.10 12.61
C ALA A 84 -14.67 4.38 11.34
N LYS A 85 -15.69 4.93 10.65
CA LYS A 85 -16.16 4.38 9.37
C LYS A 85 -15.09 4.50 8.27
N GLU A 86 -14.43 5.65 8.16
CA GLU A 86 -13.33 5.85 7.20
C GLU A 86 -12.17 4.86 7.47
N LEU A 87 -11.86 4.58 8.74
CA LEU A 87 -10.87 3.56 9.11
C LEU A 87 -11.25 2.15 8.67
N ASP A 88 -12.53 1.76 8.83
CA ASP A 88 -13.01 0.45 8.39
C ASP A 88 -12.94 0.31 6.86
N GLU A 89 -13.23 1.38 6.11
CA GLU A 89 -13.10 1.41 4.65
C GLU A 89 -11.64 1.33 4.21
N LEU A 90 -10.75 2.10 4.86
CA LEU A 90 -9.31 2.06 4.58
C LEU A 90 -8.70 0.68 4.90
N ALA A 91 -9.15 0.01 5.96
CA ALA A 91 -8.67 -1.33 6.30
C ALA A 91 -9.05 -2.38 5.23
N LYS A 92 -10.26 -2.30 4.68
CA LYS A 92 -10.68 -3.14 3.54
C LYS A 92 -9.84 -2.84 2.32
N LYS A 93 -9.67 -1.56 1.99
CA LYS A 93 -8.86 -1.11 0.86
C LYS A 93 -7.40 -1.55 0.98
N GLU A 94 -6.81 -1.46 2.17
CA GLU A 94 -5.47 -1.93 2.46
C GLU A 94 -5.32 -3.43 2.19
N THR A 95 -6.31 -4.23 2.63
CA THR A 95 -6.33 -5.68 2.40
C THR A 95 -6.39 -5.99 0.90
N GLU A 96 -7.32 -5.36 0.17
CA GLU A 96 -7.47 -5.54 -1.28
C GLU A 96 -6.20 -5.14 -2.06
N LEU A 97 -5.59 -4.01 -1.70
CA LEU A 97 -4.35 -3.55 -2.33
C LEU A 97 -3.18 -4.48 -2.03
N THR A 98 -3.10 -5.01 -0.80
CA THR A 98 -2.07 -5.98 -0.41
C THR A 98 -2.19 -7.26 -1.22
N GLU A 99 -3.41 -7.78 -1.42
CA GLU A 99 -3.65 -8.96 -2.24
C GLU A 99 -3.29 -8.72 -3.71
N LYS A 100 -3.70 -7.57 -4.27
CA LYS A 100 -3.38 -7.19 -5.66
C LYS A 100 -1.86 -7.07 -5.87
N VAL A 101 -1.16 -6.36 -4.98
CA VAL A 101 0.30 -6.23 -5.03
C VAL A 101 0.96 -7.62 -4.94
N THR A 102 0.55 -8.44 -3.99
CA THR A 102 1.11 -9.78 -3.79
C THR A 102 0.94 -10.65 -5.04
N LYS A 103 -0.27 -10.68 -5.61
CA LYS A 103 -0.57 -11.45 -6.81
C LYS A 103 0.24 -10.99 -8.02
N LEU A 104 0.39 -9.68 -8.20
CA LEU A 104 1.16 -9.12 -9.30
C LEU A 104 2.66 -9.37 -9.12
N MET A 105 3.19 -9.24 -7.90
CA MET A 105 4.57 -9.59 -7.54
C MET A 105 4.89 -11.06 -7.78
N MET A 106 3.94 -11.99 -7.59
CA MET A 106 4.13 -13.40 -7.94
C MET A 106 4.29 -13.62 -9.44
N SER A 107 3.76 -12.73 -10.27
CA SER A 107 3.82 -12.84 -11.73
C SER A 107 5.15 -12.32 -12.30
N ILE A 108 5.83 -11.42 -11.57
CA ILE A 108 7.13 -10.85 -11.94
C ILE A 108 8.25 -11.89 -11.72
N PRO A 109 9.05 -12.20 -12.74
CA PRO A 109 10.10 -13.21 -12.61
C PRO A 109 11.28 -12.71 -11.76
N ASN A 110 11.98 -13.64 -11.12
CA ASN A 110 13.21 -13.32 -10.39
C ASN A 110 14.33 -12.82 -11.33
N ILE A 111 15.28 -12.05 -10.78
CA ILE A 111 16.48 -11.62 -11.49
C ILE A 111 17.31 -12.84 -11.91
N ILE A 112 17.73 -12.87 -13.17
CA ILE A 112 18.66 -13.87 -13.71
C ILE A 112 20.05 -13.57 -13.15
N ASP A 113 20.74 -14.62 -12.71
CA ASP A 113 22.14 -14.54 -12.33
C ASP A 113 23.02 -14.26 -13.57
N GLU A 114 24.07 -13.44 -13.41
CA GLU A 114 24.94 -13.03 -14.51
C GLU A 114 25.62 -14.21 -15.23
N SER A 115 25.77 -15.35 -14.56
CA SER A 115 26.35 -16.57 -15.14
C SER A 115 25.43 -17.32 -16.09
N VAL A 116 24.13 -17.01 -16.12
CA VAL A 116 23.15 -17.76 -16.91
C VAL A 116 23.17 -17.27 -18.37
N PRO A 117 23.47 -18.14 -19.35
CA PRO A 117 23.47 -17.76 -20.76
C PRO A 117 22.06 -17.36 -21.19
N ILE A 118 21.97 -16.27 -21.96
CA ILE A 118 20.70 -15.77 -22.50
C ILE A 118 20.40 -16.57 -23.78
N GLY A 119 19.55 -17.59 -23.65
CA GLY A 119 19.06 -18.40 -24.77
C GLY A 119 17.54 -18.33 -24.85
N LYS A 120 17.01 -18.28 -26.08
CA LYS A 120 15.55 -18.30 -26.33
C LYS A 120 14.98 -19.72 -26.26
N ASP A 121 15.82 -20.73 -26.47
CA ASP A 121 15.46 -22.16 -26.49
C ASP A 121 16.65 -23.01 -26.01
N ASP A 122 16.39 -24.26 -25.62
CA ASP A 122 17.39 -25.26 -25.21
C ASP A 122 18.17 -25.87 -26.41
N SER A 123 18.21 -25.17 -27.56
CA SER A 123 18.84 -25.63 -28.82
C SER A 123 20.19 -24.99 -29.09
#